data_AF-A0A0N1AV62-F1
#
_entry.id   AF-A0A0N1AV62-F1
#
_cell.length_a   1.000
_cell.length_b   1.000
_cell.length_c   1.000
_cell.angle_alpha   90.00
_cell.angle_beta   90.00
_cell.angle_gamma   90.00
#
_symmetry.space_group_name_H-M   'P 1'
#
loop_
_entity.id
_entity.type
_entity.pdbx_description
1 polymer ?
#
loop_
_entity_poly.entity_id
_entity_poly.type
_entity_poly.pdbx_seq_one_letter_code
_entity_poly.pdbx_strand_id
1 'polypeptide(L)'
;MSPYKMVLWLITLSFGAFSLWVLWQLGYLGIWQGGFANLGSTQITIDLVVACTLLVGFIVRDCRAQGRPWWPWALLTAVAGSFGPLAYLLWPRKRPGA
;
A
#
# COMPACT_ATOMS: atom_id res chain seq x y z
N MET A 1 -15.30 5.77 15.58
CA MET A 1 -14.68 5.55 14.25
C MET A 1 -15.75 5.00 13.31
N SER A 2 -15.78 5.40 12.03
CA SER A 2 -16.68 4.79 11.03
C SER A 2 -16.35 3.30 10.86
N PRO A 3 -17.33 2.41 10.63
CA PRO A 3 -17.10 0.97 10.45
C PRO A 3 -16.09 0.66 9.34
N TYR A 4 -16.11 1.45 8.26
CA TYR A 4 -15.10 1.38 7.18
C TYR A 4 -13.66 1.56 7.69
N LYS A 5 -13.42 2.57 8.55
CA LYS A 5 -12.08 2.82 9.11
C LYS A 5 -11.65 1.69 10.03
N MET A 6 -12.58 1.09 10.77
CA MET A 6 -12.28 -0.05 11.63
C MET A 6 -11.81 -1.26 10.81
N VAL A 7 -12.50 -1.56 9.71
CA VAL A 7 -12.09 -2.63 8.77
C VAL A 7 -10.69 -2.35 8.20
N LEU A 8 -10.43 -1.12 7.76
CA LEU A 8 -9.08 -0.75 7.27
C LEU A 8 -7.99 -0.94 8.31
N TRP A 9 -8.24 -0.54 9.56
CA TRP A 9 -7.28 -0.75 10.65
C TRP A 9 -7.04 -2.23 10.92
N LEU A 10 -8.09 -3.05 10.96
CA LEU A 10 -7.97 -4.49 11.14
C LEU A 10 -7.13 -5.13 10.01
N ILE A 11 -7.42 -4.77 8.76
CA ILE A 11 -6.64 -5.24 7.61
C ILE A 11 -5.18 -4.80 7.73
N THR A 12 -4.94 -3.51 8.01
CA THR A 12 -3.59 -2.93 8.08
C THR A 12 -2.77 -3.57 9.18
N LEU A 13 -3.34 -3.79 10.37
CA LEU A 13 -2.64 -4.38 11.50
C LEU A 13 -2.36 -5.87 11.29
N SER A 14 -3.36 -6.64 10.86
CA SER A 14 -3.19 -8.09 10.63
C SER A 14 -2.22 -8.35 9.48
N PHE A 15 -2.36 -7.65 8.36
CA PHE A 15 -1.45 -7.76 7.22
C PHE A 15 -0.06 -7.20 7.55
N GLY A 16 0.01 -6.12 8.34
CA GLY A 16 1.26 -5.56 8.87
C GLY A 16 2.03 -6.57 9.71
N ALA A 17 1.38 -7.21 10.68
CA ALA A 17 1.98 -8.23 11.52
C ALA A 17 2.49 -9.43 10.70
N PHE A 18 1.68 -9.91 9.75
CA PHE A 18 2.11 -10.97 8.83
C PHE A 18 3.31 -10.54 7.98
N SER A 19 3.29 -9.32 7.41
CA SER A 19 4.38 -8.81 6.57
C SER A 19 5.69 -8.67 7.35
N LEU A 20 5.63 -8.18 8.60
CA LEU A 20 6.80 -8.11 9.48
C LEU A 20 7.35 -9.49 9.82
N TRP A 21 6.47 -10.46 10.08
CA TRP A 21 6.89 -11.84 10.33
C TRP A 21 7.57 -12.46 9.10
N VAL A 22 7.01 -12.27 7.88
CA VAL A 22 7.63 -12.74 6.64
C VAL A 22 8.99 -12.05 6.39
N LEU A 23 9.07 -10.73 6.61
CA LEU A 23 10.33 -9.98 6.51
C LEU A 23 11.39 -10.49 7.49
N TRP A 24 10.98 -10.88 8.70
CA TRP A 24 11.89 -11.47 9.69
C TRP A 24 12.45 -12.82 9.23
N GLN A 25 11.63 -13.64 8.56
CA GLN A 25 12.03 -14.98 8.12
C GLN A 25 12.85 -14.97 6.83
N LEU A 26 12.43 -14.17 5.84
CA LEU A 26 12.97 -14.23 4.48
C LEU A 26 13.86 -13.02 4.12
N GLY A 27 13.78 -11.95 4.91
CA GLY A 27 14.33 -10.65 4.52
C GLY A 27 13.58 -10.02 3.36
N TYR A 28 13.88 -8.75 3.09
CA TYR A 28 13.25 -8.01 1.98
C TYR A 28 13.54 -8.64 0.62
N LEU A 29 14.80 -9.00 0.35
CA LEU A 29 15.19 -9.60 -0.92
C LEU A 29 14.63 -11.02 -1.10
N GLY A 30 14.48 -11.80 -0.03
CA GLY A 30 13.91 -13.15 -0.11
C GLY A 30 12.44 -13.14 -0.54
N ILE A 31 11.68 -12.11 -0.17
CA ILE A 31 10.30 -11.93 -0.65
C ILE A 31 10.29 -11.75 -2.17
N TRP A 32 11.15 -10.89 -2.71
CA TRP A 32 11.25 -10.67 -4.16
C TRP A 32 11.72 -11.93 -4.90
N GLN A 33 12.69 -12.66 -4.35
CA GLN A 33 13.12 -13.94 -4.91
C GLN A 33 11.96 -14.93 -4.99
N GLY A 34 11.13 -15.03 -3.94
CA GLY A 34 9.90 -15.84 -3.95
C GLY A 34 8.89 -15.35 -4.98
N GLY A 35 8.73 -14.04 -5.13
CA GLY A 35 7.90 -13.42 -6.16
C GLY A 35 8.32 -13.81 -7.58
N PHE A 36 9.62 -13.97 -7.83
CA PHE A 36 10.16 -14.33 -9.15
C PHE A 36 10.56 -15.80 -9.30
N ALA A 37 10.19 -16.68 -8.36
CA ALA A 37 10.62 -18.08 -8.37
C ALA A 37 10.05 -18.90 -9.54
N ASN A 38 8.87 -18.55 -10.05
CA ASN A 38 8.25 -19.19 -11.20
C ASN A 38 7.29 -18.23 -11.94
N LEU A 39 6.74 -18.67 -13.08
CA LEU A 39 5.84 -17.84 -13.89
C LEU A 39 4.56 -17.43 -13.15
N GLY A 40 3.99 -18.30 -12.32
CA GLY A 40 2.78 -17.99 -11.56
C GLY A 40 3.00 -16.92 -10.49
N SER A 41 4.07 -17.07 -9.69
CA SER A 41 4.45 -16.06 -8.70
C SER A 41 4.85 -14.74 -9.37
N THR A 42 5.52 -14.81 -10.51
CA THR A 42 5.97 -13.64 -11.29
C THR A 42 4.76 -12.87 -11.81
N GLN A 43 3.75 -13.57 -12.34
CA GLN A 43 2.50 -12.96 -12.79
C GLN A 43 1.82 -12.18 -11.65
N ILE A 44 1.70 -12.77 -10.46
CA ILE A 44 1.10 -12.11 -9.28
C ILE A 44 1.93 -10.90 -8.86
N THR A 45 3.26 -11.00 -8.89
CA THR A 45 4.17 -9.90 -8.55
C THR A 45 4.01 -8.74 -9.53
N ILE A 46 3.94 -9.02 -10.83
CA ILE A 46 3.72 -8.00 -11.86
C ILE A 46 2.33 -7.36 -11.70
N ASP A 47 1.30 -8.17 -11.45
CA ASP A 47 -0.06 -7.68 -11.22
C ASP A 47 -0.11 -6.73 -10.02
N LEU A 48 0.60 -7.07 -8.92
CA LEU A 48 0.76 -6.19 -7.77
C LEU A 48 1.44 -4.85 -8.13
N VAL A 49 2.50 -4.89 -8.94
CA VAL A 49 3.21 -3.66 -9.38
C VAL A 49 2.28 -2.79 -10.24
N VAL A 50 1.51 -3.38 -11.15
CA VAL A 50 0.52 -2.67 -11.97
C VAL A 50 -0.57 -2.05 -11.10
N ALA A 51 -1.16 -2.83 -10.20
CA ALA A 51 -2.19 -2.35 -9.27
C ALA A 51 -1.67 -1.20 -8.39
N CYS A 52 -0.46 -1.32 -7.84
CA CYS A 52 0.19 -0.26 -7.06
C CYS A 52 0.39 1.02 -7.88
N THR A 53 0.83 0.89 -9.13
CA THR A 53 1.04 2.03 -10.04
C THR A 53 -0.27 2.76 -10.32
N LEU A 54 -1.34 2.02 -10.61
CA LEU A 54 -2.66 2.59 -10.84
C LEU A 54 -3.19 3.30 -9.58
N LEU A 55 -3.09 2.66 -8.41
CA LEU A 55 -3.52 3.24 -7.13
C LEU A 55 -2.74 4.52 -6.79
N VAL A 56 -1.42 4.54 -7.00
CA VAL A 56 -0.62 5.76 -6.84
C VAL A 56 -1.09 6.84 -7.80
N GLY A 57 -1.43 6.51 -9.06
CA GLY A 57 -2.02 7.46 -9.99
C GLY A 57 -3.29 8.14 -9.45
N PHE A 58 -4.20 7.37 -8.84
CA PHE A 58 -5.38 7.92 -8.18
C PHE A 58 -5.04 8.80 -6.97
N ILE A 59 -4.13 8.35 -6.11
CA ILE A 59 -3.68 9.09 -4.93
C ILE A 59 -3.03 10.41 -5.34
N VAL A 60 -2.19 10.41 -6.38
CA VAL A 60 -1.55 11.62 -6.92
C VAL A 60 -2.59 12.62 -7.39
N ARG A 61 -3.58 12.16 -8.17
CA ARG A 61 -4.67 13.03 -8.64
C ARG A 61 -5.47 13.61 -7.48
N ASP A 62 -5.84 12.79 -6.50
CA ASP A 62 -6.65 13.20 -5.35
C ASP A 62 -5.88 14.16 -4.41
N CYS A 63 -4.58 13.92 -4.18
CA CYS A 63 -3.72 14.79 -3.40
C CYS A 63 -3.52 16.15 -4.08
N ARG A 64 -3.29 16.17 -5.40
CA ARG A 64 -3.15 17.41 -6.18
C ARG A 64 -4.42 18.25 -6.12
N ALA A 65 -5.59 17.62 -6.25
CA ALA A 65 -6.88 18.30 -6.13
C ALA A 65 -7.10 18.93 -4.74
N GLN A 66 -6.45 18.40 -3.70
CA GLN A 66 -6.56 18.89 -2.32
C GLN A 66 -5.38 19.76 -1.86
N GLY A 67 -4.43 20.07 -2.75
CA GLY A 67 -3.22 20.82 -2.41
C GLY A 67 -2.31 20.11 -1.39
N ARG A 68 -2.30 18.77 -1.38
CA ARG A 68 -1.51 17.94 -0.45
C ARG A 68 -0.29 17.32 -1.15
N PRO A 69 0.82 17.09 -0.43
CA PRO A 69 1.92 16.30 -0.98
C PRO A 69 1.42 14.88 -1.27
N TRP A 70 1.83 14.29 -2.38
CA TRP A 70 1.48 12.90 -2.77
C TRP A 70 2.65 11.93 -2.60
N TRP A 71 3.88 12.44 -2.52
CA TRP A 71 5.10 11.65 -2.55
C TRP A 71 5.29 10.66 -1.37
N PRO A 72 4.87 10.96 -0.11
CA PRO A 72 5.02 9.99 0.99
C PRO A 72 4.27 8.69 0.73
N TRP A 73 3.04 8.79 0.20
CA TRP A 73 2.21 7.65 -0.14
C TRP A 73 2.78 6.89 -1.33
N ALA A 74 3.25 7.59 -2.36
CA ALA A 74 3.90 6.97 -3.51
C ALA A 74 5.19 6.21 -3.12
N LEU A 75 6.02 6.80 -2.27
CA LEU A 75 7.25 6.18 -1.78
C LEU A 75 6.94 4.95 -0.93
N LEU A 76 5.96 5.06 -0.03
CA LEU A 76 5.52 3.91 0.78
C LEU A 76 4.95 2.79 -0.10
N THR A 77 4.18 3.12 -1.14
CA THR A 77 3.71 2.11 -2.10
C THR A 77 4.86 1.45 -2.85
N ALA A 78 5.87 2.22 -3.26
CA ALA A 78 6.99 1.68 -4.03
C ALA A 78 7.80 0.65 -3.22
N VAL A 79 8.01 0.90 -1.92
CA VAL A 79 8.82 -0.01 -1.08
C VAL A 79 8.00 -1.12 -0.42
N ALA A 80 6.74 -0.85 -0.10
CA ALA A 80 5.91 -1.72 0.74
C ALA A 80 4.57 -2.11 0.07
N GLY A 81 4.36 -1.80 -1.21
CA GLY A 81 3.15 -2.18 -1.95
C GLY A 81 1.88 -1.56 -1.34
N SER A 82 0.92 -2.39 -0.94
CA SER A 82 -0.41 -1.93 -0.50
C SER A 82 -0.42 -1.09 0.78
N PHE A 83 0.69 -1.02 1.54
CA PHE A 83 0.78 -0.15 2.73
C PHE A 83 0.65 1.35 2.38
N GLY A 84 1.09 1.79 1.21
CA GLY A 84 0.94 3.18 0.76
C GLY A 84 -0.53 3.60 0.62
N PRO A 85 -1.34 2.88 -0.17
CA PRO A 85 -2.78 3.13 -0.28
C PRO A 85 -3.54 2.93 1.04
N LEU A 86 -3.19 1.94 1.85
CA LEU A 86 -3.81 1.75 3.18
C LEU A 86 -3.56 2.96 4.09
N ALA A 87 -2.32 3.42 4.15
CA ALA A 87 -1.96 4.63 4.89
C ALA A 87 -2.69 5.87 4.34
N TYR A 88 -2.87 5.96 3.02
CA TYR A 88 -3.65 7.03 2.38
C TYR A 88 -5.10 7.06 2.85
N LEU A 89 -5.77 5.92 2.83
CA LEU A 89 -7.18 5.80 3.20
C LEU A 89 -7.44 6.01 4.70
N LEU A 90 -6.47 5.64 5.53
CA LEU A 90 -6.52 5.91 6.97
C LEU A 90 -6.21 7.37 7.31
N TRP A 91 -5.50 8.09 6.43
CA TRP A 91 -5.13 9.48 6.65
C TRP A 91 -6.36 10.40 6.75
N PRO A 92 -6.39 11.34 7.71
CA PRO A 92 -7.50 12.28 7.82
C PRO A 92 -7.66 13.16 6.57
N ARG A 93 -8.80 13.02 5.89
CA ARG A 93 -9.22 13.97 4.85
C ARG A 93 -9.74 15.24 5.52
N LYS A 94 -9.18 16.41 5.20
CA LYS A 94 -9.79 17.69 5.56
C LYS A 94 -11.04 17.80 4.72
N ARG A 95 -12.22 17.87 5.36
CA ARG A 95 -13.45 18.18 4.65
C ARG A 95 -13.32 19.62 4.13
N PRO A 96 -13.60 19.90 2.84
CA PRO A 96 -13.71 21.28 2.39
C PRO A 96 -14.88 21.93 3.14
N GLY A 97 -14.60 22.99 3.93
CA GLY A 97 -15.63 23.78 4.62
C GLY A 97 -15.80 23.55 6.14
N ALA A 98 -14.78 23.06 6.86
CA ALA A 98 -14.75 23.08 8.32
C ALA A 98 -13.55 23.89 8.83
#